data_AF-A0A4Q3JLR6-F1
#
_entry.id   AF-A0A4Q3JLR6-F1
#
_cell.length_a   1.000
_cell.length_b   1.000
_cell.length_c   1.000
_cell.angle_alpha   90.00
_cell.angle_beta   90.00
_cell.angle_gamma   90.00
#
_symmetry.space_group_name_H-M   'P 1'
#
loop_
_entity.id
_entity.type
_entity.pdbx_description
1 polymer ?
#
loop_
_entity_poly.entity_id
_entity_poly.type
_entity_poly.pdbx_seq_one_letter_code
_entity_poly.pdbx_strand_id
1 'polypeptide(L)'
;MVPPGAIFVGIAATAAALVPLACKRHPETGAHPSASASASAAASAIDKAKGVSLPLEQIAKQVNPGGLAPYEGPFGTVSGTITVKGDPPPALPGPKPPARRCGSESRPLVDRLFRVGPAGELADAVVGVTDYKAFVPAEQPAVNLSIRGCAFDRRAIALTYGQRIDVKNEDKTERYLPHLNGAQAAALMVAMPGGDAAPLLPPLPGPYTLTDDLMHPW
;
A
#
# COMPACT_ATOMS: atom_id res chain seq x y z
N MET A 1 7.84 50.45 36.07
CA MET A 1 8.01 50.93 37.47
C MET A 1 6.62 50.98 38.11
N VAL A 2 6.38 50.04 39.05
CA VAL A 2 5.58 50.02 40.31
C VAL A 2 4.21 50.77 40.38
N PRO A 3 3.26 50.38 41.25
CA PRO A 3 2.09 49.46 41.11
C PRO A 3 0.81 50.26 41.57
N PRO A 4 -0.12 49.83 42.46
CA PRO A 4 -0.73 48.53 42.83
C PRO A 4 -2.29 48.56 42.79
N GLY A 5 -2.97 47.46 43.14
CA GLY A 5 -4.38 47.52 43.51
C GLY A 5 -5.08 46.18 43.64
N ALA A 6 -4.76 45.41 44.68
CA ALA A 6 -5.56 44.27 45.12
C ALA A 6 -6.73 44.76 46.01
N ILE A 7 -7.96 44.28 45.75
CA ILE A 7 -9.04 44.23 46.75
C ILE A 7 -9.76 42.89 46.61
N PHE A 8 -9.77 42.14 47.72
CA PHE A 8 -10.58 40.96 48.01
C PHE A 8 -11.97 41.38 48.51
N VAL A 9 -13.05 40.78 47.98
CA VAL A 9 -14.34 40.41 48.63
C VAL A 9 -15.02 39.45 47.61
N GLY A 10 -15.65 38.30 47.88
CA GLY A 10 -16.13 37.62 49.07
C GLY A 10 -17.35 36.79 48.64
N ILE A 11 -17.27 35.46 48.84
CA ILE A 11 -18.35 34.49 49.12
C ILE A 11 -19.58 34.44 48.18
N ALA A 12 -19.76 33.31 47.49
CA ALA A 12 -21.05 32.60 47.45
C ALA A 12 -20.83 31.12 47.10
N ALA A 13 -21.11 30.25 48.08
CA ALA A 13 -21.18 28.82 47.89
C ALA A 13 -22.54 28.46 47.27
N THR A 14 -22.53 27.74 46.16
CA THR A 14 -23.68 26.95 45.70
C THR A 14 -23.19 25.56 45.32
N ALA A 15 -23.53 24.60 46.19
CA ALA A 15 -23.42 23.19 45.92
C ALA A 15 -24.45 22.80 44.85
N ALA A 16 -23.97 22.29 43.71
CA ALA A 16 -24.79 21.59 42.74
C ALA A 16 -24.22 20.18 42.56
N ALA A 17 -24.87 19.22 43.21
CA ALA A 17 -24.63 17.80 42.99
C ALA A 17 -25.20 17.40 41.62
N LEU A 18 -24.34 16.93 40.72
CA LEU A 18 -24.72 16.35 39.43
C LEU A 18 -24.12 14.94 39.30
N VAL A 19 -24.99 13.97 39.53
CA VAL A 19 -25.08 12.59 39.00
C VAL A 19 -23.86 12.06 38.22
N PRO A 20 -23.19 10.99 38.67
CA PRO A 20 -22.22 10.28 37.86
C PRO A 20 -22.92 9.46 36.77
N LEU A 21 -22.81 9.89 35.52
CA LEU A 21 -23.08 9.06 34.35
C LEU A 21 -22.00 7.97 34.26
N ALA A 22 -22.37 6.76 34.64
CA ALA A 22 -21.58 5.56 34.45
C ALA A 22 -21.39 5.26 32.95
N CYS A 23 -20.18 5.47 32.43
CA CYS A 23 -19.79 4.96 31.11
C CYS A 23 -19.70 3.42 31.16
N LYS A 24 -20.74 2.73 30.70
CA LYS A 24 -20.65 1.33 30.30
C LYS A 24 -19.74 1.24 29.07
N ARG A 25 -18.56 0.63 29.21
CA ARG A 25 -17.74 0.20 28.07
C ARG A 25 -18.47 -0.96 27.40
N HIS A 26 -18.92 -0.75 26.16
CA HIS A 26 -19.27 -1.85 25.27
C HIS A 26 -17.98 -2.61 24.91
N PRO A 27 -17.95 -3.95 25.00
CA PRO A 27 -16.92 -4.72 24.31
C PRO A 27 -17.21 -4.61 22.81
N GLU A 28 -16.35 -3.93 22.07
CA GLU A 28 -16.31 -4.07 20.62
C GLU A 28 -15.81 -5.47 20.31
N THR A 29 -16.74 -6.37 20.06
CA THR A 29 -16.48 -7.64 19.39
C THR A 29 -16.20 -7.34 17.91
N GLY A 30 -15.02 -6.76 17.64
CA GLY A 30 -14.46 -6.71 16.29
C GLY A 30 -14.09 -8.13 15.90
N ALA A 31 -14.96 -8.81 15.17
CA ALA A 31 -14.64 -10.08 14.55
C ALA A 31 -13.50 -9.86 13.56
N HIS A 32 -12.27 -10.19 13.97
CA HIS A 32 -11.16 -10.33 13.04
C HIS A 32 -11.53 -11.46 12.06
N PRO A 33 -11.47 -11.24 10.74
CA PRO A 33 -11.64 -12.33 9.80
C PRO A 33 -10.57 -13.39 10.08
N SER A 34 -11.00 -14.63 10.32
CA SER A 34 -10.14 -15.75 10.63
C SER A 34 -9.07 -15.92 9.55
N ALA A 35 -7.80 -16.04 9.93
CA ALA A 35 -6.66 -16.23 9.02
C ALA A 35 -6.82 -17.45 8.11
N SER A 36 -7.63 -18.43 8.51
CA SER A 36 -8.01 -19.60 7.70
C SER A 36 -8.91 -19.23 6.51
N ALA A 37 -9.73 -18.18 6.63
CA ALA A 37 -10.48 -17.61 5.51
C ALA A 37 -9.59 -16.80 4.57
N SER A 38 -8.51 -16.19 5.07
CA SER A 38 -7.55 -15.42 4.25
C SER A 38 -6.62 -16.32 3.43
N ALA A 39 -6.13 -17.44 3.98
CA ALA A 39 -5.36 -18.43 3.21
C ALA A 39 -6.21 -19.16 2.14
N SER A 40 -7.46 -19.48 2.48
CA SER A 40 -8.43 -20.07 1.55
C SER A 40 -8.93 -19.04 0.51
N ALA A 41 -9.07 -17.76 0.86
CA ALA A 41 -9.37 -16.69 -0.09
C ALA A 41 -8.17 -16.34 -0.98
N ALA A 42 -6.95 -16.42 -0.47
CA ALA A 42 -5.72 -16.31 -1.26
C ALA A 42 -5.65 -17.44 -2.30
N ALA A 43 -5.93 -18.68 -1.89
CA ALA A 43 -5.99 -19.83 -2.80
C ALA A 43 -7.16 -19.75 -3.80
N SER A 44 -8.36 -19.36 -3.35
CA SER A 44 -9.58 -19.33 -4.17
C SER A 44 -9.65 -18.13 -5.12
N ALA A 45 -8.98 -17.02 -4.80
CA ALA A 45 -8.87 -15.87 -5.71
C ALA A 45 -7.80 -16.06 -6.80
N ILE A 46 -6.88 -17.01 -6.63
CA ILE A 46 -5.94 -17.44 -7.67
C ILE A 46 -6.65 -18.31 -8.72
N ASP A 47 -7.66 -19.09 -8.33
CA ASP A 47 -8.41 -19.97 -9.24
C ASP A 47 -9.39 -19.26 -10.19
N LYS A 48 -9.80 -18.01 -9.90
CA LYS A 48 -10.76 -17.26 -10.74
C LYS A 48 -10.13 -16.32 -11.78
N ALA A 49 -8.81 -16.13 -11.75
CA ALA A 49 -8.12 -15.37 -12.78
C ALA A 49 -7.84 -16.26 -13.99
N LYS A 50 -8.71 -16.18 -15.01
CA LYS A 50 -8.44 -16.79 -16.32
C LYS A 50 -7.14 -16.22 -16.89
N GLY A 51 -6.06 -17.01 -16.90
CA GLY A 51 -4.90 -16.71 -17.74
C GLY A 51 -3.55 -17.21 -17.23
N VAL A 52 -3.24 -17.09 -15.94
CA VAL A 52 -1.97 -17.57 -15.37
C VAL A 52 -2.20 -17.88 -13.89
N SER A 53 -2.47 -19.15 -13.55
CA SER A 53 -2.47 -19.59 -12.15
C SER A 53 -1.13 -20.27 -11.85
N LEU A 54 -0.40 -19.74 -10.86
CA LEU A 54 0.73 -20.45 -10.29
C LEU A 54 0.20 -21.66 -9.49
N PRO A 55 0.82 -22.84 -9.57
CA PRO A 55 0.39 -23.99 -8.78
C PRO A 55 0.42 -23.68 -7.28
N LEU A 56 -0.72 -23.84 -6.59
CA LEU A 56 -0.85 -23.51 -5.16
C LEU A 56 0.17 -24.23 -4.29
N GLU A 57 0.53 -25.47 -4.65
CA GLU A 57 1.56 -26.24 -3.95
C GLU A 57 2.95 -25.60 -4.05
N GLN A 58 3.29 -25.03 -5.20
CA GLN A 58 4.56 -24.32 -5.39
C GLN A 58 4.58 -23.03 -4.58
N ILE A 59 3.46 -22.30 -4.54
CA ILE A 59 3.30 -21.10 -3.70
C ILE A 59 3.48 -21.46 -2.23
N ALA A 60 2.78 -22.49 -1.75
CA ALA A 60 2.84 -22.93 -0.35
C ALA A 60 4.26 -23.34 0.05
N LYS A 61 4.95 -24.12 -0.79
CA LYS A 61 6.33 -24.54 -0.54
C LYS A 61 7.32 -23.37 -0.50
N GLN A 62 7.10 -22.35 -1.32
CA GLN A 62 7.98 -21.19 -1.38
C GLN A 62 7.74 -20.21 -0.22
N VAL A 63 6.48 -19.94 0.11
CA VAL A 63 6.08 -18.97 1.12
C VAL A 63 6.16 -19.55 2.54
N ASN A 64 5.93 -20.86 2.69
CA ASN A 64 5.95 -21.56 3.97
C ASN A 64 6.66 -22.91 3.84
N PRO A 65 7.99 -22.93 3.61
CA PRO A 65 8.74 -24.18 3.44
C PRO A 65 8.72 -25.08 4.68
N GLY A 66 8.53 -24.49 5.87
CA GLY A 66 8.41 -25.22 7.12
C GLY A 66 7.03 -25.81 7.38
N GLY A 67 6.03 -25.55 6.52
CA GLY A 67 4.66 -26.03 6.72
C GLY A 67 4.04 -25.57 8.04
N LEU A 68 4.46 -24.40 8.55
CA LEU A 68 3.98 -23.87 9.82
C LEU A 68 2.49 -23.51 9.72
N ALA A 69 1.75 -23.68 10.80
CA ALA A 69 0.38 -23.18 10.88
C ALA A 69 0.37 -21.64 10.74
N PRO A 70 -0.66 -21.05 10.08
CA PRO A 70 -0.85 -19.61 10.07
C PRO A 70 -0.89 -19.04 11.49
N TYR A 71 -0.29 -17.87 11.67
CA TYR A 71 -0.31 -17.18 12.95
C TYR A 71 -1.71 -16.71 13.31
N GLU A 72 -2.19 -17.10 14.49
CA GLU A 72 -3.52 -16.71 15.03
C GLU A 72 -3.41 -15.85 16.30
N GLY A 73 -2.19 -15.49 16.71
CA GLY A 73 -1.98 -14.66 17.90
C GLY A 73 -2.32 -13.18 17.66
N PRO A 74 -2.13 -12.33 18.69
CA PRO A 74 -2.39 -10.91 18.56
C PRO A 74 -1.45 -10.25 17.56
N PHE A 75 -1.98 -9.30 16.80
CA PHE A 75 -1.20 -8.45 15.90
C PHE A 75 -0.88 -7.11 16.59
N GLY A 76 0.29 -6.55 16.28
CA GLY A 76 0.70 -5.21 16.70
C GLY A 76 1.03 -4.35 15.48
N THR A 77 1.12 -3.03 15.69
CA THR A 77 1.51 -2.09 14.63
C THR A 77 2.94 -1.61 14.88
N VAL A 78 3.80 -1.72 13.85
CA VAL A 78 5.10 -1.06 13.83
C VAL A 78 4.93 0.29 13.14
N SER A 79 5.32 1.37 13.80
CA SER A 79 5.21 2.74 13.27
C SER A 79 6.55 3.47 13.41
N GLY A 80 6.86 4.32 12.44
CA GLY A 80 8.08 5.13 12.45
C GLY A 80 8.19 6.00 11.20
N THR A 81 9.18 6.88 11.20
CA THR A 81 9.50 7.75 10.07
C THR A 81 10.86 7.36 9.51
N ILE A 82 10.90 7.09 8.20
CA ILE A 82 12.15 6.79 7.50
C ILE A 82 12.71 8.10 6.97
N THR A 83 13.94 8.41 7.32
CA THR A 83 14.66 9.59 6.80
C THR A 83 15.93 9.18 6.08
N VAL A 84 16.33 9.99 5.10
CA VAL A 84 17.56 9.80 4.33
C VAL A 84 18.51 10.98 4.57
N LYS A 85 19.81 10.68 4.69
CA LYS A 85 20.89 11.68 4.83
C LYS A 85 21.91 11.47 3.72
N GLY A 86 22.41 12.56 3.17
CA GLY A 86 23.41 12.55 2.11
C GLY A 86 23.04 13.50 0.98
N ASP A 87 23.55 13.20 -0.21
CA ASP A 87 23.30 13.99 -1.41
C ASP A 87 21.80 14.02 -1.77
N PRO A 88 21.32 15.13 -2.37
CA PRO A 88 19.94 15.22 -2.82
C PRO A 88 19.63 14.15 -3.89
N PRO A 89 18.37 13.69 -4.00
CA PRO A 89 18.01 12.69 -4.98
C PRO A 89 18.36 13.17 -6.40
N PRO A 90 19.07 12.34 -7.19
CA PRO A 90 19.39 12.71 -8.56
C PRO A 90 18.11 12.84 -9.37
N ALA A 91 18.15 13.72 -10.38
CA ALA A 91 17.08 13.81 -11.37
C ALA A 91 17.04 12.53 -12.20
N LEU A 92 15.84 12.06 -12.56
CA LEU A 92 15.72 10.93 -13.47
C LEU A 92 15.99 11.39 -14.92
N PRO A 93 16.78 10.64 -15.68
CA PRO A 93 16.98 10.90 -17.10
C PRO A 93 15.74 10.47 -17.91
N GLY A 94 15.49 11.14 -19.03
CA GLY A 94 14.45 10.75 -19.99
C GLY A 94 13.40 11.83 -20.25
N PRO A 95 12.54 11.60 -21.25
CA PRO A 95 11.44 12.51 -21.55
C PRO A 95 10.43 12.52 -20.41
N LYS A 96 9.96 13.71 -20.05
CA LYS A 96 8.86 13.85 -19.08
C LYS A 96 7.53 13.64 -19.79
N PRO A 97 6.55 12.96 -19.15
CA PRO A 97 5.23 12.84 -19.72
C PRO A 97 4.61 14.22 -20.03
N PRO A 98 3.91 14.38 -21.16
CA PRO A 98 3.44 15.69 -21.58
C PRO A 98 2.32 16.20 -20.66
N ALA A 99 2.52 17.39 -20.08
CA ALA A 99 1.60 17.99 -19.11
C ALA A 99 0.16 18.24 -19.62
N ARG A 100 -0.07 18.22 -20.95
CA ARG A 100 -1.42 18.35 -21.52
C ARG A 100 -2.24 17.06 -21.46
N ARG A 101 -1.59 15.90 -21.41
CA ARG A 101 -2.26 14.58 -21.33
C ARG A 101 -2.08 13.93 -19.97
N CYS A 102 -0.89 14.08 -19.41
CA CYS A 102 -0.55 13.59 -18.10
C CYS A 102 -0.84 14.67 -17.07
N GLY A 103 -1.67 14.32 -16.08
CA GLY A 103 -2.01 15.22 -14.98
C GLY A 103 -0.81 15.56 -14.10
N SER A 104 -1.05 16.40 -13.09
CA SER A 104 -0.05 16.76 -12.07
C SER A 104 0.53 15.57 -11.31
N GLU A 105 -0.20 14.45 -11.27
CA GLU A 105 0.14 13.24 -10.52
C GLU A 105 1.49 12.62 -10.93
N SER A 106 1.84 12.66 -12.22
CA SER A 106 3.09 12.07 -12.71
C SER A 106 4.33 12.84 -12.28
N ARG A 107 4.26 14.16 -12.12
CA ARG A 107 5.42 15.03 -11.86
C ARG A 107 6.24 14.58 -10.65
N PRO A 108 5.68 14.41 -9.44
CA PRO A 108 6.46 13.96 -8.29
C PRO A 108 7.08 12.57 -8.49
N LEU A 109 6.51 11.74 -9.37
CA LEU A 109 6.92 10.36 -9.61
C LEU A 109 7.93 10.20 -10.75
N VAL A 110 8.20 11.23 -11.54
CA VAL A 110 9.13 11.15 -12.69
C VAL A 110 10.28 12.16 -12.60
N ASP A 111 10.25 13.08 -11.64
CA ASP A 111 11.27 14.13 -11.54
C ASP A 111 12.57 13.66 -10.88
N ARG A 112 12.49 12.74 -9.90
CA ARG A 112 13.61 12.37 -9.02
C ARG A 112 13.67 10.85 -8.80
N LEU A 113 14.87 10.32 -8.57
CA LEU A 113 15.07 8.89 -8.32
C LEU A 113 14.30 8.41 -7.09
N PHE A 114 14.30 9.19 -6.02
CA PHE A 114 13.48 8.99 -4.84
C PHE A 114 12.89 10.33 -4.37
N ARG A 115 11.76 10.27 -3.68
CA ARG A 115 11.02 11.45 -3.19
C ARG A 115 11.38 11.71 -1.74
N VAL A 116 11.76 12.96 -1.45
CA VAL A 116 12.17 13.39 -0.10
C VAL A 116 11.27 14.53 0.37
N GLY A 117 10.75 14.41 1.58
CA GLY A 117 9.94 15.42 2.26
C GLY A 117 10.77 16.56 2.85
N PRO A 118 10.12 17.63 3.35
CA PRO A 118 10.82 18.80 3.88
C PRO A 118 11.76 18.53 5.05
N ALA A 119 11.50 17.49 5.86
CA ALA A 119 12.36 17.11 6.98
C ALA A 119 13.27 15.90 6.65
N GLY A 120 13.43 15.58 5.37
CA GLY A 120 14.27 14.46 4.92
C GLY A 120 13.56 13.11 4.92
N GLU A 121 12.22 13.08 5.04
CA GLU A 121 11.44 11.86 5.05
C GLU A 121 11.42 11.20 3.66
N LEU A 122 11.55 9.88 3.60
CA LEU A 122 11.48 9.13 2.35
C LEU A 122 10.02 8.76 2.05
N ALA A 123 9.50 9.17 0.88
CA ALA A 123 8.10 8.92 0.53
C ALA A 123 7.84 7.51 -0.03
N ASP A 124 8.86 6.85 -0.58
CA ASP A 124 8.77 5.52 -1.17
C ASP A 124 9.79 4.59 -0.49
N ALA A 125 9.31 3.68 0.36
CA ALA A 125 10.16 2.72 1.06
C ALA A 125 9.44 1.39 1.24
N VAL A 126 10.18 0.29 1.16
CA VAL A 126 9.72 -1.04 1.57
C VAL A 126 10.44 -1.41 2.85
N VAL A 127 9.66 -1.79 3.88
CA VAL A 127 10.18 -2.18 5.19
C VAL A 127 9.95 -3.67 5.39
N GLY A 128 11.03 -4.41 5.64
CA GLY A 128 10.97 -5.80 6.06
C GLY A 128 11.11 -5.90 7.57
N VAL A 129 10.23 -6.67 8.21
CA VAL A 129 10.38 -7.07 9.62
C VAL A 129 10.87 -8.51 9.62
N THR A 130 12.02 -8.76 10.25
CA THR A 130 12.67 -10.08 10.31
C THR A 130 12.52 -10.72 11.68
N ASP A 131 13.03 -11.95 11.81
CA ASP A 131 13.21 -12.67 13.09
C ASP A 131 11.94 -13.08 13.86
N TYR A 132 10.75 -12.93 13.25
CA TYR A 132 9.53 -13.52 13.78
C TYR A 132 9.47 -15.02 13.47
N LYS A 133 9.04 -15.83 14.44
CA LYS A 133 8.99 -17.30 14.36
C LYS A 133 7.57 -17.80 14.13
N ALA A 134 6.89 -17.25 13.14
CA ALA A 134 5.52 -17.62 12.79
C ALA A 134 5.31 -17.47 11.29
N PHE A 135 4.34 -18.19 10.73
CA PHE A 135 3.93 -17.99 9.35
C PHE A 135 2.78 -16.97 9.30
N VAL A 136 3.01 -15.84 8.64
CA VAL A 136 1.99 -14.81 8.43
C VAL A 136 1.59 -14.84 6.95
N PRO A 137 0.36 -15.29 6.62
CA PRO A 137 -0.10 -15.30 5.24
C PRO A 137 -0.37 -13.87 4.75
N ALA A 138 -0.37 -13.71 3.42
CA ALA A 138 -0.81 -12.47 2.81
C ALA A 138 -2.28 -12.18 3.15
N GLU A 139 -2.58 -10.96 3.58
CA GLU A 139 -3.94 -10.57 4.00
C GLU A 139 -4.95 -10.65 2.83
N GLN A 140 -4.51 -10.21 1.64
CA GLN A 140 -5.32 -10.15 0.44
C GLN A 140 -4.66 -10.94 -0.70
N PRO A 141 -5.45 -11.54 -1.60
CA PRO A 141 -4.91 -12.25 -2.78
C PRO A 141 -4.24 -11.32 -3.80
N ALA A 142 -4.58 -10.03 -3.76
CA ALA A 142 -4.13 -9.03 -4.70
C ALA A 142 -3.76 -7.74 -4.00
N VAL A 143 -2.76 -7.05 -4.53
CA VAL A 143 -2.46 -5.67 -4.19
C VAL A 143 -3.03 -4.78 -5.27
N ASN A 144 -3.98 -3.92 -4.89
CA ASN A 144 -4.58 -2.97 -5.82
C ASN A 144 -3.64 -1.80 -6.06
N LEU A 145 -3.45 -1.42 -7.32
CA LEU A 145 -2.78 -0.20 -7.74
C LEU A 145 -3.72 0.60 -8.61
N SER A 146 -3.66 1.92 -8.54
CA SER A 146 -4.32 2.77 -9.51
C SER A 146 -3.31 3.46 -10.40
N ILE A 147 -3.69 3.66 -11.66
CA ILE A 147 -2.96 4.50 -12.61
C ILE A 147 -3.86 5.67 -13.02
N ARG A 148 -3.30 6.88 -12.90
CA ARG A 148 -3.97 8.14 -13.22
C ARG A 148 -2.96 9.18 -13.66
N GLY A 149 -3.27 9.95 -14.70
CA GLY A 149 -2.43 11.04 -15.16
C GLY A 149 -1.01 10.60 -15.52
N CYS A 150 -0.88 9.43 -16.16
CA CYS A 150 0.38 8.78 -16.55
C CYS A 150 1.28 8.36 -15.37
N ALA A 151 0.68 8.06 -14.21
CA ALA A 151 1.43 7.67 -13.03
C ALA A 151 0.67 6.65 -12.18
N PHE A 152 1.40 5.70 -11.60
CA PHE A 152 0.87 4.84 -10.54
C PHE A 152 0.75 5.63 -9.23
N ASP A 153 -0.22 5.29 -8.39
CA ASP A 153 -0.44 5.92 -7.08
C ASP A 153 0.76 5.79 -6.11
N ARG A 154 1.62 4.79 -6.31
CA ARG A 154 2.85 4.55 -5.53
C ARG A 154 3.95 3.91 -6.36
N ARG A 155 5.22 4.16 -5.98
CA ARG A 155 6.40 3.65 -6.73
C ARG A 155 6.91 2.31 -6.24
N ALA A 156 6.63 1.97 -4.99
CA ALA A 156 7.11 0.76 -4.36
C ALA A 156 5.96 -0.02 -3.72
N ILE A 157 5.92 -1.31 -3.99
CA ILE A 157 5.02 -2.26 -3.35
C ILE A 157 5.79 -3.52 -2.98
N ALA A 158 5.39 -4.14 -1.87
CA ALA A 158 5.85 -5.46 -1.48
C ALA A 158 4.75 -6.47 -1.79
N LEU A 159 5.14 -7.63 -2.32
CA LEU A 159 4.25 -8.73 -2.64
C LEU A 159 4.79 -10.00 -1.99
N THR A 160 3.91 -10.75 -1.36
CA THR A 160 4.14 -12.16 -1.05
C THR A 160 4.03 -12.95 -2.34
N TYR A 161 4.92 -13.91 -2.54
CA TYR A 161 4.87 -14.78 -3.72
C TYR A 161 3.50 -15.46 -3.85
N GLY A 162 2.92 -15.42 -5.05
CA GLY A 162 1.55 -15.87 -5.32
C GLY A 162 0.48 -14.79 -5.22
N GLN A 163 0.76 -13.61 -4.65
CA GLN A 163 -0.12 -12.45 -4.77
C GLN A 163 -0.03 -11.84 -6.17
N ARG A 164 -1.17 -11.37 -6.68
CA ARG A 164 -1.23 -10.58 -7.91
C ARG A 164 -1.24 -9.07 -7.64
N ILE A 165 -1.01 -8.29 -8.68
CA ILE A 165 -1.20 -6.86 -8.71
C ILE A 165 -2.43 -6.58 -9.57
N ASP A 166 -3.41 -5.87 -9.06
CA ASP A 166 -4.60 -5.48 -9.82
C ASP A 166 -4.49 -3.99 -10.15
N VAL A 167 -4.16 -3.65 -11.40
CA VAL A 167 -3.96 -2.27 -11.86
C VAL A 167 -5.26 -1.70 -12.40
N LYS A 168 -5.88 -0.75 -11.68
CA LYS A 168 -7.09 -0.04 -12.09
C LYS A 168 -6.74 1.27 -12.79
N ASN A 169 -7.27 1.47 -13.98
CA ASN A 169 -7.15 2.74 -14.69
C ASN A 169 -8.26 3.71 -14.26
N GLU A 170 -7.86 4.83 -13.66
CA GLU A 170 -8.76 5.88 -13.17
C GLU A 170 -8.83 7.10 -14.11
N ASP A 171 -8.09 7.08 -15.22
CA ASP A 171 -8.23 8.09 -16.25
C ASP A 171 -9.51 7.91 -17.06
N LYS A 172 -9.94 9.00 -17.70
CA LYS A 172 -11.16 9.02 -18.52
C LYS A 172 -10.90 8.63 -19.98
N THR A 173 -9.68 8.85 -20.46
CA THR A 173 -9.35 8.76 -21.89
C THR A 173 -8.12 7.90 -22.15
N GLU A 174 -7.11 8.00 -21.30
CA GLU A 174 -5.83 7.34 -21.51
C GLU A 174 -5.93 5.85 -21.19
N ARG A 175 -5.26 5.04 -22.02
CA ARG A 175 -5.13 3.58 -21.82
C ARG A 175 -3.71 3.30 -21.39
N TYR A 176 -3.54 2.22 -20.66
CA TYR A 176 -2.22 1.79 -20.21
C TYR A 176 -2.04 0.31 -20.51
N LEU A 177 -0.81 -0.10 -20.75
CA LEU A 177 -0.39 -1.50 -20.84
C LEU A 177 0.58 -1.78 -19.68
N PRO A 178 0.06 -2.01 -18.46
CA PRO A 178 0.88 -2.36 -17.32
C PRO A 178 1.71 -3.62 -17.61
N HIS A 179 3.02 -3.54 -17.39
CA HIS A 179 3.96 -4.61 -17.64
C HIS A 179 4.96 -4.76 -16.49
N LEU A 180 5.27 -6.02 -16.14
CA LEU A 180 6.30 -6.33 -15.15
C LEU A 180 7.62 -6.61 -15.87
N ASN A 181 8.47 -5.60 -15.99
CA ASN A 181 9.83 -5.80 -16.47
C ASN A 181 10.59 -6.77 -15.57
N GLY A 182 11.20 -7.78 -16.19
CA GLY A 182 11.82 -8.92 -15.52
C GLY A 182 10.93 -10.16 -15.44
N ALA A 183 9.64 -10.05 -15.77
CA ALA A 183 8.73 -11.19 -15.93
C ALA A 183 8.49 -11.50 -17.41
N GLN A 184 8.41 -12.79 -17.75
CA GLN A 184 7.86 -13.20 -19.04
C GLN A 184 6.34 -13.20 -18.96
N ALA A 185 5.69 -12.27 -19.68
CA ALA A 185 4.24 -12.20 -19.74
C ALA A 185 3.70 -13.16 -20.80
N ALA A 186 2.86 -14.12 -20.39
CA ALA A 186 2.14 -15.00 -21.33
C ALA A 186 1.01 -14.27 -22.08
N ALA A 187 0.49 -13.20 -21.49
CA ALA A 187 -0.52 -12.32 -22.07
C ALA A 187 -0.27 -10.88 -21.64
N LEU A 188 -0.59 -9.94 -22.53
CA LEU A 188 -0.55 -8.51 -22.26
C LEU A 188 -1.97 -8.03 -21.97
N MET A 189 -2.15 -7.39 -20.81
CA MET A 189 -3.44 -6.89 -20.35
C MET A 189 -3.45 -5.36 -20.43
N VAL A 190 -4.43 -4.82 -21.14
CA VAL A 190 -4.59 -3.36 -21.26
C VAL A 190 -5.53 -2.87 -20.16
N ALA A 191 -5.08 -1.91 -19.36
CA ALA A 191 -5.92 -1.22 -18.40
C ALA A 191 -6.72 -0.13 -19.11
N MET A 192 -7.99 -0.41 -19.39
CA MET A 192 -8.90 0.49 -20.10
C MET A 192 -9.51 1.55 -19.18
N PRO A 193 -9.74 2.80 -19.65
CA PRO A 193 -10.43 3.83 -18.89
C PRO A 193 -11.77 3.32 -18.34
N GLY A 194 -11.97 3.38 -17.03
CA GLY A 194 -13.20 2.93 -16.37
C GLY A 194 -13.47 1.42 -16.44
N GLY A 195 -12.63 0.63 -17.10
CA GLY A 195 -12.74 -0.82 -17.23
C GLY A 195 -12.26 -1.58 -15.98
N ASP A 196 -12.35 -2.89 -15.99
CA ASP A 196 -11.85 -3.73 -14.90
C ASP A 196 -10.33 -3.60 -14.69
N ALA A 197 -9.86 -3.96 -13.50
CA ALA A 197 -8.43 -3.92 -13.21
C ALA A 197 -7.68 -4.93 -14.10
N ALA A 198 -6.52 -4.52 -14.62
CA ALA A 198 -5.60 -5.39 -15.33
C ALA A 198 -4.78 -6.20 -14.32
N PRO A 199 -4.97 -7.53 -14.22
CA PRO A 199 -4.23 -8.35 -13.27
C PRO A 199 -2.83 -8.67 -13.82
N LEU A 200 -1.84 -8.59 -12.94
CA LEU A 200 -0.45 -8.98 -13.21
C LEU A 200 0.02 -9.94 -12.13
N LEU A 201 0.70 -11.01 -12.51
CA LEU A 201 1.23 -12.00 -11.58
C LEU A 201 2.74 -12.14 -11.77
N PRO A 202 3.56 -11.80 -10.76
CA PRO A 202 4.99 -12.08 -10.80
C PRO A 202 5.23 -13.60 -10.83
N PRO A 203 5.97 -14.15 -11.82
CA PRO A 203 6.13 -15.59 -11.98
C PRO A 203 7.08 -16.21 -10.95
N LEU A 204 8.02 -15.43 -10.42
CA LEU A 204 9.02 -15.86 -9.44
C LEU A 204 9.22 -14.79 -8.36
N PRO A 205 9.72 -15.14 -7.15
CA PRO A 205 10.15 -14.15 -6.18
C PRO A 205 11.34 -13.32 -6.71
N GLY A 206 11.28 -12.01 -6.57
CA GLY A 206 12.35 -11.12 -6.99
C GLY A 206 11.90 -9.68 -7.19
N PRO A 207 12.85 -8.78 -7.51
CA PRO A 207 12.53 -7.41 -7.89
C PRO A 207 11.98 -7.37 -9.32
N TYR A 208 10.90 -6.61 -9.50
CA TYR A 208 10.32 -6.30 -10.81
C TYR A 208 10.11 -4.80 -10.91
N THR A 209 10.16 -4.27 -12.13
CA THR A 209 9.76 -2.88 -12.38
C THR A 209 8.42 -2.88 -13.10
N LEU A 210 7.40 -2.28 -12.49
CA LEU A 210 6.12 -2.06 -13.14
C LEU A 210 6.22 -0.85 -14.06
N THR A 211 6.03 -1.07 -15.35
CA THR A 211 6.01 -0.02 -16.38
C THR A 211 4.68 0.01 -17.10
N ASP A 212 4.49 1.05 -17.89
CA ASP A 212 3.49 1.11 -18.93
C ASP A 212 4.21 1.02 -20.27
N ASP A 213 3.98 -0.09 -20.98
CA ASP A 213 4.66 -0.39 -22.23
C ASP A 213 3.82 0.01 -23.45
N LEU A 214 2.69 0.69 -23.23
CA LEU A 214 1.89 1.19 -24.34
C LEU A 214 2.68 2.27 -25.06
N MET A 215 2.86 2.11 -26.37
CA MET A 215 3.41 3.19 -27.19
C MET A 215 2.42 4.34 -27.21
N HIS A 216 2.75 5.37 -26.44
CA HIS A 216 2.05 6.64 -26.47
C HIS A 216 2.58 7.48 -27.64
N PRO A 217 1.70 8.07 -28.48
CA PRO A 217 2.11 8.85 -29.65
C PRO A 217 2.68 10.25 -29.31
N TRP A 218 3.38 10.41 -28.18
CA TRP A 218 3.95 11.68 -27.70
C TRP A 218 5.27 11.51 -26.95
#